data_AF-A0A9X6Y751-F1
#
_entry.id   AF-A0A9X6Y751-F1
#
_cell.length_a   1.000
_cell.length_b   1.000
_cell.length_c   1.000
_cell.angle_alpha   90.00
_cell.angle_beta   90.00
_cell.angle_gamma   90.00
#
_symmetry.space_group_name_H-M   'P 1'
#
loop_
_entity.id
_entity.type
_entity.pdbx_description
1 polymer ?
#
loop_
_entity_poly.entity_id
_entity_poly.type
_entity_poly.pdbx_seq_one_letter_code
_entity_poly.pdbx_strand_id
1 'polypeptide(L)'
;MKGTCINASHSTELKQEQEYFLFPLKPNHFYVSRFDNKGANFGCYEADRFQVIEEEEWPKEPEIDIPELDKEKYYRADLIWRAEGYRDKELKRYVMKPSTTHCYVWHDKERKQFAGCFPMHWFRDFKLIIEQQSPQAVEQPIVLLERPNGQLAFF
;
A
#
# COMPACT_ATOMS: atom_id res chain seq x y z
N MET A 1 -13.54 -13.23 3.47
CA MET A 1 -14.17 -14.50 3.04
C MET A 1 -15.68 -14.32 2.93
N LYS A 2 -16.33 -15.06 2.02
CA LYS A 2 -17.79 -15.07 1.85
C LYS A 2 -18.34 -16.46 2.07
N GLY A 3 -19.55 -16.54 2.59
CA GLY A 3 -20.28 -17.80 2.68
C GLY A 3 -21.77 -17.61 2.66
N THR A 4 -22.46 -18.68 2.30
CA THR A 4 -23.92 -18.74 2.27
C THR A 4 -24.45 -19.29 3.58
N CYS A 5 -25.45 -18.62 4.12
CA CYS A 5 -26.16 -19.10 5.31
C CYS A 5 -26.97 -20.35 4.95
N ILE A 6 -26.60 -21.51 5.52
CA ILE A 6 -27.32 -22.77 5.36
C ILE A 6 -28.33 -22.99 6.50
N ASN A 7 -28.13 -22.33 7.64
CA ASN A 7 -29.00 -22.45 8.81
C ASN A 7 -29.31 -21.07 9.41
N ALA A 8 -30.50 -20.55 9.10
CA ALA A 8 -31.02 -19.30 9.63
C ALA A 8 -31.80 -19.47 10.94
N SER A 9 -31.86 -20.67 11.52
CA SER A 9 -32.66 -20.93 12.72
C SER A 9 -32.24 -20.01 13.88
N HIS A 10 -33.23 -19.35 14.48
CA HIS A 10 -33.10 -18.45 15.64
C HIS A 10 -32.42 -17.08 15.38
N SER A 11 -32.27 -16.64 14.13
CA SER A 11 -31.86 -15.26 13.82
C SER A 11 -32.86 -14.58 12.90
N THR A 12 -33.23 -13.34 13.24
CA THR A 12 -34.07 -12.47 12.40
C THR A 12 -33.30 -11.82 11.26
N GLU A 13 -31.97 -11.74 11.41
CA GLU A 13 -31.08 -10.94 10.58
C GLU A 13 -30.46 -11.78 9.44
N LEU A 14 -30.28 -13.08 9.68
CA LEU A 14 -29.81 -14.06 8.71
C LEU A 14 -30.97 -14.57 7.85
N LYS A 15 -30.74 -14.62 6.54
CA LYS A 15 -31.64 -15.28 5.59
C LYS A 15 -30.97 -16.54 5.08
N GLN A 16 -31.75 -17.62 4.98
CA GLN A 16 -31.30 -18.87 4.41
C GLN A 16 -30.98 -18.67 2.92
N GLU A 17 -29.93 -19.34 2.43
CA GLU A 17 -29.42 -19.24 1.06
C GLU A 17 -28.91 -17.84 0.66
N GLN A 18 -28.73 -16.93 1.62
CA GLN A 18 -28.14 -15.62 1.37
C GLN A 18 -26.63 -15.63 1.63
N GLU A 19 -25.89 -14.98 0.73
CA GLU A 19 -24.46 -14.73 0.86
C GLU A 19 -24.17 -13.57 1.83
N TYR A 20 -23.15 -13.77 2.65
CA TYR A 20 -22.63 -12.78 3.58
C TYR A 20 -21.10 -12.75 3.59
N PHE A 21 -20.55 -11.61 3.99
CA PHE A 21 -19.14 -11.48 4.33
C PHE A 21 -18.92 -12.04 5.73
N LEU A 22 -18.06 -13.04 5.83
CA LEU A 22 -17.71 -13.71 7.08
C LEU A 22 -16.32 -13.23 7.50
N PHE A 23 -16.15 -12.94 8.78
CA PHE A 23 -14.85 -12.59 9.37
C PHE A 23 -14.56 -13.55 10.53
N PRO A 24 -13.48 -14.33 10.47
CA PRO A 24 -13.20 -15.37 11.45
C PRO A 24 -12.99 -14.82 12.86
N LEU A 25 -13.62 -15.47 13.84
CA LEU A 25 -13.46 -15.26 15.26
C LEU A 25 -13.18 -16.60 15.94
N LYS A 26 -11.99 -16.73 16.53
CA LYS A 26 -11.59 -17.95 17.25
C LYS A 26 -12.51 -18.18 18.47
N PRO A 27 -12.90 -19.42 18.81
CA PRO A 27 -12.49 -20.68 18.16
C PRO A 27 -13.27 -21.01 16.87
N ASN A 28 -14.61 -21.01 16.87
CA ASN A 28 -15.45 -21.44 15.74
C ASN A 28 -16.62 -20.49 15.45
N HIS A 29 -16.38 -19.19 15.42
CA HIS A 29 -17.42 -18.19 15.13
C HIS A 29 -17.03 -17.30 13.95
N PHE A 30 -18.02 -16.71 13.30
CA PHE A 30 -17.85 -15.65 12.33
C PHE A 30 -18.56 -14.39 12.80
N TYR A 31 -17.92 -13.24 12.66
CA TYR A 31 -18.66 -11.99 12.52
C TYR A 31 -19.23 -11.92 11.11
N VAL A 32 -20.52 -11.62 11.01
CA VAL A 32 -21.23 -11.64 9.73
C VAL A 32 -21.62 -10.22 9.37
N SER A 33 -21.31 -9.82 8.13
CA SER A 33 -21.69 -8.54 7.57
C SER A 33 -22.30 -8.71 6.17
N ARG A 34 -23.13 -7.74 5.78
CA ARG A 34 -23.63 -7.61 4.41
C ARG A 34 -22.64 -6.89 3.49
N PHE A 35 -21.63 -6.24 4.08
CA PHE A 35 -20.63 -5.46 3.37
C PHE A 35 -19.24 -6.05 3.63
N ASP A 36 -18.28 -5.80 2.73
CA ASP A 36 -16.87 -6.16 2.92
C ASP A 36 -16.20 -5.21 3.93
N ASN A 37 -16.74 -5.17 5.14
CA ASN A 37 -16.24 -4.35 6.22
C ASN A 37 -16.54 -5.02 7.57
N LYS A 38 -15.48 -5.42 8.28
CA LYS A 38 -15.57 -6.05 9.60
C LYS A 38 -16.31 -5.18 10.62
N GLY A 39 -16.23 -3.85 10.51
CA GLY A 39 -16.90 -2.90 11.39
C GLY A 39 -18.40 -2.75 11.13
N ALA A 40 -18.89 -3.21 9.99
CA ALA A 40 -20.31 -3.23 9.64
C ALA A 40 -20.95 -4.60 9.92
N ASN A 41 -20.38 -5.39 10.84
CA ASN A 41 -20.99 -6.64 11.27
C ASN A 41 -22.28 -6.36 12.04
N PHE A 42 -23.25 -7.27 11.92
CA PHE A 42 -24.54 -7.17 12.61
C PHE A 42 -24.73 -8.29 13.64
N GLY A 43 -23.79 -9.23 13.72
CA GLY A 43 -23.85 -10.32 14.67
C GLY A 43 -22.64 -11.23 14.60
N CYS A 44 -22.53 -12.08 15.63
CA CYS A 44 -21.56 -13.14 15.75
C CYS A 44 -22.32 -14.47 15.77
N TYR A 45 -21.93 -15.39 14.88
CA TYR A 45 -22.65 -16.63 14.64
C TYR A 45 -21.67 -17.80 14.54
N GLU A 46 -22.13 -19.01 14.84
CA GLU A 46 -21.33 -20.23 14.74
C GLU A 46 -20.94 -20.52 13.28
N ALA A 47 -19.74 -21.05 13.09
CA ALA A 47 -19.21 -21.38 11.77
C ALA A 47 -20.08 -22.41 11.02
N ASP A 48 -20.66 -23.37 11.74
CA ASP A 48 -21.47 -24.47 11.18
C ASP A 48 -22.77 -24.01 10.52
N ARG A 49 -23.15 -22.73 10.69
CA ARG A 49 -24.33 -22.13 10.06
C ARG A 49 -24.08 -21.63 8.64
N PHE A 50 -22.82 -21.60 8.21
CA PHE A 50 -22.42 -21.06 6.93
C PHE A 50 -21.65 -22.09 6.11
N GLN A 51 -21.95 -22.16 4.83
CA GLN A 51 -21.12 -22.81 3.84
C GLN A 51 -20.21 -21.76 3.20
N VAL A 52 -18.91 -21.83 3.46
CA VAL A 52 -17.93 -20.92 2.86
C VAL A 52 -17.84 -21.21 1.36
N ILE A 53 -18.07 -20.20 0.53
CA ILE A 53 -18.02 -20.30 -0.95
C ILE A 53 -16.72 -19.73 -1.48
N GLU A 54 -16.27 -18.62 -0.91
CA GLU A 54 -15.10 -17.89 -1.35
C GLU A 54 -14.19 -17.65 -0.13
N GLU A 55 -13.22 -18.53 0.04
CA GLU A 55 -12.06 -18.23 0.88
C GLU A 55 -11.14 -17.36 0.03
N GLU A 56 -10.99 -16.10 0.41
CA GLU A 56 -10.10 -15.16 -0.28
C GLU A 56 -8.66 -15.60 0.05
N GLU A 57 -8.16 -16.58 -0.69
CA GLU A 57 -6.81 -17.10 -0.51
C GLU A 57 -5.81 -15.99 -0.86
N TRP A 58 -5.18 -15.44 0.18
CA TRP A 58 -4.13 -14.47 -0.03
C TRP A 58 -2.94 -15.16 -0.72
N PRO A 59 -2.35 -14.56 -1.76
CA PRO A 59 -1.22 -15.17 -2.44
C PRO A 59 -0.10 -15.44 -1.44
N LYS A 60 0.56 -16.59 -1.57
CA LYS A 60 1.71 -16.93 -0.71
C LYS A 60 2.77 -15.85 -0.81
N GLU A 61 3.38 -15.54 0.33
CA GLU A 61 4.48 -14.59 0.39
C GLU A 61 5.63 -15.09 -0.51
N PRO A 62 6.21 -14.23 -1.36
CA PRO A 62 7.36 -14.61 -2.17
C PRO A 62 8.53 -15.04 -1.29
N GLU A 63 9.39 -15.91 -1.84
CA GLU A 63 10.61 -16.34 -1.15
C GLU A 63 11.50 -15.13 -0.83
N ILE A 64 12.22 -15.22 0.29
CA ILE A 64 13.12 -14.16 0.75
C ILE A 64 14.37 -14.17 -0.14
N ASP A 65 14.29 -13.47 -1.27
CA ASP A 65 15.42 -13.15 -2.14
C ASP A 65 15.77 -11.67 -1.97
N ILE A 66 16.80 -11.40 -1.17
CA ILE A 66 17.26 -10.03 -0.87
C ILE A 66 18.46 -9.74 -1.76
N PRO A 67 18.32 -8.91 -2.80
CA PRO A 67 19.45 -8.52 -3.62
C PRO A 67 20.41 -7.61 -2.85
N GLU A 68 21.72 -7.78 -3.09
CA GLU A 68 22.74 -6.86 -2.59
C GLU A 68 22.65 -5.52 -3.32
N LEU A 69 21.93 -4.56 -2.72
CA LEU A 69 21.78 -3.20 -3.21
C LEU A 69 22.57 -2.21 -2.36
N ASP A 70 22.95 -1.09 -2.97
CA ASP A 70 23.72 -0.04 -2.32
C ASP A 70 22.80 0.80 -1.42
N LYS A 71 23.11 0.83 -0.11
CA LYS A 71 22.31 1.49 0.94
C LYS A 71 22.29 3.01 0.81
N GLU A 72 23.25 3.60 0.09
CA GLU A 72 23.31 5.05 -0.09
C GLU A 72 22.46 5.53 -1.27
N LYS A 73 22.06 4.61 -2.16
CA LYS A 73 21.40 4.94 -3.41
C LYS A 73 19.89 4.70 -3.36
N TYR A 74 19.20 5.35 -4.29
CA TYR A 74 17.76 5.19 -4.48
C TYR A 74 17.48 4.33 -5.71
N TYR A 75 16.43 3.52 -5.59
CA TYR A 75 15.99 2.61 -6.64
C TYR A 75 14.51 2.82 -6.92
N ARG A 76 14.09 2.50 -8.14
CA ARG A 76 12.68 2.26 -8.47
C ARG A 76 12.45 0.77 -8.49
N ALA A 77 11.41 0.32 -7.81
CA ALA A 77 11.03 -1.07 -7.80
C ALA A 77 9.51 -1.20 -7.80
N ASP A 78 9.01 -2.31 -8.32
CA ASP A 78 7.58 -2.63 -8.32
C ASP A 78 7.22 -3.42 -7.08
N LEU A 79 6.22 -2.95 -6.34
CA LEU A 79 5.64 -3.73 -5.26
C LEU A 79 4.80 -4.85 -5.88
N ILE A 80 5.29 -6.10 -5.77
CA ILE A 80 4.64 -7.28 -6.37
C ILE A 80 3.74 -8.02 -5.38
N TRP A 81 4.02 -7.88 -4.09
CA TRP A 81 3.28 -8.56 -3.02
C TRP A 81 3.14 -7.63 -1.81
N ARG A 82 2.09 -7.86 -1.02
CA ARG A 82 1.84 -7.18 0.25
C ARG A 82 1.13 -8.15 1.17
N ALA A 83 1.34 -8.06 2.48
CA ALA A 83 0.58 -8.88 3.42
C ALA A 83 -0.89 -8.42 3.51
N GLU A 84 -1.77 -9.28 4.01
CA GLU A 84 -3.22 -9.04 4.12
C GLU A 84 -3.54 -7.71 4.86
N GLY A 85 -2.79 -7.41 5.92
CA GLY A 85 -2.93 -6.16 6.69
C GLY A 85 -2.58 -4.88 5.90
N TYR A 86 -1.99 -5.00 4.71
CA TYR A 86 -1.65 -3.90 3.82
C TYR A 86 -2.51 -3.89 2.55
N ARG A 87 -3.74 -4.44 2.58
CA ARG A 87 -4.66 -4.49 1.42
C ARG A 87 -4.86 -3.12 0.74
N ASP A 88 -4.83 -2.04 1.52
CA ASP A 88 -4.99 -0.67 1.04
C ASP A 88 -3.78 -0.12 0.23
N LYS A 89 -2.63 -0.81 0.28
CA LYS A 89 -1.41 -0.36 -0.42
C LYS A 89 -1.45 -0.83 -1.87
N GLU A 90 -1.47 0.12 -2.80
CA GLU A 90 -1.48 -0.16 -4.24
C GLU A 90 -0.22 -0.92 -4.70
N LEU A 91 -0.40 -1.98 -5.48
CA LEU A 91 0.72 -2.68 -6.14
C LEU A 91 1.16 -1.85 -7.35
N LYS A 92 2.11 -0.95 -7.14
CA LYS A 92 2.65 -0.07 -8.18
C LYS A 92 4.16 0.09 -8.05
N ARG A 93 4.74 0.87 -8.98
CA ARG A 93 6.15 1.25 -8.93
C ARG A 93 6.37 2.35 -7.92
N TYR A 94 7.31 2.13 -7.01
CA TYR A 94 7.69 3.09 -5.98
C TYR A 94 9.15 3.48 -6.09
N VAL A 95 9.50 4.61 -5.45
CA VAL A 95 10.89 4.95 -5.16
C VAL A 95 11.24 4.38 -3.79
N MET A 96 12.37 3.73 -3.68
CA MET A 96 12.81 3.11 -2.43
C MET A 96 14.29 3.31 -2.14
N LYS A 97 14.62 3.23 -0.86
CA LYS A 97 15.99 3.22 -0.34
C LYS A 97 16.20 1.92 0.46
N PRO A 98 17.12 1.04 0.03
CA PRO A 98 17.37 -0.21 0.72
C PRO A 98 18.07 0.03 2.06
N SER A 99 17.77 -0.84 3.02
CA SER A 99 18.46 -0.92 4.32
C SER A 99 19.16 -2.28 4.40
N THR A 100 18.88 -3.11 5.42
CA THR A 100 19.40 -4.48 5.53
C THR A 100 18.40 -5.51 5.01
N THR A 101 17.25 -5.62 5.66
CA THR A 101 16.17 -6.57 5.31
C THR A 101 14.91 -5.87 4.79
N HIS A 102 14.86 -4.55 4.95
CA HIS A 102 13.72 -3.70 4.62
C HIS A 102 14.18 -2.54 3.72
N CYS A 103 13.22 -1.87 3.10
CA CYS A 103 13.42 -0.63 2.37
C CYS A 103 12.42 0.44 2.78
N TYR A 104 12.88 1.69 2.79
CA TYR A 104 12.03 2.86 2.92
C TYR A 104 11.44 3.21 1.57
N VAL A 105 10.15 3.55 1.52
CA VAL A 105 9.40 3.69 0.27
C VAL A 105 8.71 5.04 0.21
N TRP A 106 8.69 5.65 -0.97
CA TRP A 106 8.04 6.93 -1.28
C TRP A 106 7.16 6.81 -2.52
N HIS A 107 6.04 7.52 -2.51
CA HIS A 107 5.13 7.62 -3.66
C HIS A 107 5.72 8.51 -4.77
N ASP A 108 6.45 9.56 -4.37
CA ASP A 108 6.95 10.58 -5.29
C ASP A 108 8.42 10.36 -5.67
N LYS A 109 8.77 10.80 -6.88
CA LYS A 109 10.17 10.95 -7.31
C LYS A 109 10.93 11.96 -6.45
N GLU A 110 10.25 12.98 -5.96
CA GLU A 110 10.82 14.04 -5.11
C GLU A 110 10.96 13.63 -3.64
N ARG A 111 10.53 12.42 -3.27
CA ARG A 111 10.64 11.87 -1.90
C ARG A 111 9.87 12.67 -0.83
N LYS A 112 8.85 13.44 -1.23
CA LYS A 112 8.01 14.23 -0.30
C LYS A 112 6.95 13.39 0.39
N GLN A 113 6.32 12.46 -0.32
CA GLN A 113 5.32 11.55 0.25
C GLN A 113 5.95 10.23 0.69
N PHE A 114 6.21 10.10 1.99
CA PHE A 114 6.66 8.86 2.60
C PHE A 114 5.54 7.82 2.67
N ALA A 115 5.77 6.64 2.11
CA ALA A 115 4.78 5.56 2.00
C ALA A 115 4.86 4.53 3.13
N GLY A 116 6.06 4.33 3.68
CA GLY A 116 6.33 3.37 4.77
C GLY A 116 7.69 2.67 4.67
N CYS A 117 7.86 1.64 5.50
CA CYS A 117 8.99 0.72 5.50
C CYS A 117 8.46 -0.69 5.21
N PHE A 118 9.01 -1.36 4.20
CA PHE A 118 8.52 -2.65 3.71
C PHE A 118 9.67 -3.62 3.48
N PRO A 119 9.44 -4.94 3.56
CA PRO A 119 10.47 -5.93 3.25
C PRO A 119 10.94 -5.87 1.79
N MET A 120 12.22 -6.13 1.54
CA MET A 120 12.79 -6.01 0.20
C MET A 120 12.28 -7.05 -0.79
N HIS A 121 12.01 -8.28 -0.34
CA HIS A 121 11.52 -9.39 -1.17
C HIS A 121 10.09 -9.17 -1.69
N TRP A 122 9.38 -8.17 -1.17
CA TRP A 122 8.08 -7.75 -1.71
C TRP A 122 8.20 -6.95 -3.01
N PHE A 123 9.43 -6.56 -3.38
CA PHE A 123 9.70 -5.73 -4.55
C PHE A 123 10.47 -6.49 -5.62
N ARG A 124 10.24 -6.09 -6.88
CA ARG A 124 10.96 -6.62 -8.06
C ARG A 124 11.43 -5.50 -8.97
N ASP A 125 12.34 -5.83 -9.87
CA ASP A 125 12.85 -4.94 -10.93
C ASP A 125 13.50 -3.66 -10.41
N PHE A 126 14.47 -3.82 -9.51
CA PHE A 126 15.25 -2.71 -8.94
C PHE A 126 16.04 -1.97 -10.02
N LYS A 127 15.61 -0.75 -10.34
CA LYS A 127 16.28 0.17 -11.28
C LYS A 127 16.89 1.32 -10.52
N LEU A 128 18.21 1.47 -10.61
CA LEU A 128 18.92 2.57 -9.99
C LEU A 128 18.39 3.93 -10.50
N ILE A 129 18.05 4.82 -9.57
CA ILE A 129 17.76 6.22 -9.90
C ILE A 129 19.10 6.94 -9.92
N ILE A 130 19.61 7.21 -11.11
CA ILE A 130 20.66 8.20 -11.28
C ILE A 130 19.97 9.55 -11.07
N GLU A 131 20.26 10.23 -9.96
CA GLU A 131 19.94 11.64 -9.83
C GLU A 131 20.68 12.34 -10.96
N GLN A 132 19.99 12.58 -12.08
CA GLN A 132 20.38 13.68 -12.93
C GLN A 132 20.24 14.89 -12.03
N GLN A 133 21.37 15.40 -11.54
CA GLN A 133 21.45 16.74 -10.99
C GLN A 133 20.63 17.60 -11.93
N SER A 134 19.50 18.11 -11.45
CA SER A 134 18.80 19.18 -12.14
C SER A 134 19.87 20.19 -12.55
N PRO A 135 19.88 20.70 -13.80
CA PRO A 135 20.72 21.84 -14.10
C PRO A 135 20.41 22.86 -13.02
N GLN A 136 21.41 23.21 -12.21
CA GLN A 136 21.31 24.32 -11.28
C GLN A 136 20.67 25.43 -12.10
N ALA A 137 19.49 25.91 -11.67
CA ALA A 137 18.95 27.12 -12.21
C ALA A 137 20.08 28.14 -12.02
N VAL A 138 20.72 28.52 -13.13
CA VAL A 138 21.77 29.52 -13.14
C VAL A 138 21.06 30.77 -12.66
N GLU A 139 21.20 31.09 -11.37
CA GLU A 139 20.86 32.39 -10.85
C GLU A 139 21.71 33.38 -11.64
N GLN A 140 21.13 33.97 -12.68
CA GLN A 140 21.79 35.04 -13.41
C GLN A 140 21.98 36.18 -12.39
N PRO A 141 23.21 36.63 -12.13
CA PRO A 141 23.41 37.78 -11.27
C PRO A 141 22.74 38.98 -11.94
N ILE A 142 21.73 39.54 -11.27
CA ILE A 142 21.08 40.78 -11.70
C ILE A 142 22.16 41.87 -11.68
N VAL A 143 22.62 42.28 -12.85
CA VAL A 143 23.59 43.38 -12.98
C VAL A 143 22.82 44.68 -12.75
N LEU A 144 22.90 45.22 -11.54
CA LEU A 144 22.44 46.55 -11.20
C LEU A 144 23.39 47.59 -11.83
N LEU A 145 23.00 48.14 -12.98
CA LEU A 145 23.62 49.33 -13.55
C LEU A 145 22.80 50.56 -13.17
N GLU A 146 23.34 51.37 -12.26
CA GLU A 146 22.77 52.66 -11.90
C GLU A 146 22.85 53.61 -13.10
N ARG A 147 21.68 54.06 -13.58
CA ARG A 147 21.62 55.18 -14.53
C ARG A 147 21.89 56.49 -13.76
N PRO A 148 22.52 57.50 -14.38
CA PRO A 148 22.86 58.78 -13.72
C PRO A 148 21.68 59.56 -13.12
N ASN A 149 20.44 59.17 -13.44
CA ASN A 149 19.22 59.89 -13.08
C ASN A 149 18.34 59.14 -12.05
N GLY A 150 18.86 58.12 -11.36
CA GLY A 150 18.25 57.59 -10.12
C GLY A 150 16.92 56.84 -10.24
N GLN A 151 16.50 56.40 -11.43
CA GLN A 151 15.30 55.54 -11.59
C GLN A 151 15.67 54.10 -11.95
N LEU A 152 15.22 53.17 -11.10
CA LEU A 152 15.31 51.71 -11.28
C LEU A 152 14.21 51.24 -12.23
N ALA A 153 14.58 50.50 -13.27
CA ALA A 153 13.64 49.78 -14.14
C ALA A 153 14.00 48.29 -14.14
N PHE A 154 13.02 47.44 -13.86
CA PHE A 154 13.16 45.98 -13.88
C PHE A 154 12.85 45.46 -15.28
N PHE A 155 13.73 44.60 -15.83
CA PHE A 155 13.48 43.76 -17.00
C PHE A 155 13.81 42.32 -16.64
#